data_AF-A0A5C8B682-F1
#
_entry.id   AF-A0A5C8B682-F1
#
_cell.length_a   1.000
_cell.length_b   1.000
_cell.length_c   1.000
_cell.angle_alpha   90.00
_cell.angle_beta   90.00
_cell.angle_gamma   90.00
#
_symmetry.space_group_name_H-M   'P 1'
#
loop_
_entity.id
_entity.type
_entity.pdbx_description
1 polymer ?
#
loop_
_entity_poly.entity_id
_entity_poly.type
_entity_poly.pdbx_seq_one_letter_code
_entity_poly.pdbx_strand_id
1 'polypeptide(L)'
;MLFFIIFFSCISHSTLKAASLQNALFYSGVIELYIRPDRQSLQSDLNLLKNYIREQKEEEGEPTVITAMHGQRDGLALYKEKTSTYEDLYYILAEKILTKSLEGISGVHGFYRGYDATSTNNGRLVFPRLEEKNEINILLTSAIFPVILKGNIPDHFIASDQKPCHFYLYTGTVDEKSETITWKIQKQDTATATKQIPFNTFIVLIDPHTAYFESKEYKTQYSSNILLPNLYLINPKEAHYNHFALDVLRYYKPLSKKQYTVTIDNQTHDNVRLADYIN
;
A
#
# COMPACT_ATOMS: atom_id res chain seq x y z
N MET A 1 -23.70 -46.58 37.92
CA MET A 1 -23.80 -45.22 38.49
C MET A 1 -22.71 -44.37 37.83
N LEU A 2 -23.05 -43.73 36.71
CA LEU A 2 -22.15 -42.82 35.98
C LEU A 2 -23.06 -41.71 35.42
N PHE A 3 -22.96 -40.50 35.98
CA PHE A 3 -23.72 -39.34 35.52
C PHE A 3 -22.89 -38.63 34.43
N PHE A 4 -23.38 -38.67 33.18
CA PHE A 4 -22.90 -37.81 32.11
C PHE A 4 -23.60 -36.45 32.23
N ILE A 5 -22.89 -35.44 32.72
CA ILE A 5 -23.35 -34.04 32.71
C ILE A 5 -23.01 -33.49 31.32
N ILE A 6 -24.01 -33.42 30.45
CA ILE A 6 -23.91 -32.72 29.17
C ILE A 6 -24.06 -31.23 29.46
N PHE A 7 -22.95 -30.50 29.49
CA PHE A 7 -22.97 -29.04 29.44
C PHE A 7 -23.37 -28.61 28.02
N PHE A 8 -24.67 -28.37 27.80
CA PHE A 8 -25.12 -27.54 26.69
C PHE A 8 -24.73 -26.09 27.00
N SER A 9 -23.55 -25.68 26.56
CA SER A 9 -23.22 -24.26 26.47
C SER A 9 -24.20 -23.60 25.50
N CYS A 10 -25.13 -22.80 26.02
CA CYS A 10 -25.97 -21.91 25.24
C CYS A 10 -25.07 -20.91 24.50
N ILE A 11 -24.61 -21.28 23.31
CA ILE A 11 -24.04 -20.33 22.36
C ILE A 11 -25.20 -19.43 21.94
N SER A 12 -25.23 -18.23 22.50
CA SER A 12 -26.26 -17.24 22.22
C SER A 12 -26.38 -16.99 20.72
N HIS A 13 -27.61 -16.90 20.20
CA HIS A 13 -27.86 -16.63 18.76
C HIS A 13 -27.19 -15.34 18.24
N SER A 14 -26.81 -14.41 19.13
CA SER A 14 -26.03 -13.21 18.77
C SER A 14 -24.62 -13.55 18.30
N THR A 15 -23.93 -14.52 18.94
CA THR A 15 -22.56 -14.91 18.56
C THR A 15 -22.47 -15.54 17.17
N LEU A 16 -23.49 -16.29 16.73
CA LEU A 16 -23.52 -16.90 15.39
C LEU A 16 -23.75 -15.88 14.27
N LYS A 17 -24.58 -14.84 14.50
CA LYS A 17 -24.76 -13.75 13.53
C LYS A 17 -23.52 -12.87 13.38
N ALA A 18 -22.79 -12.63 14.47
CA ALA A 18 -21.54 -11.87 14.44
C ALA A 18 -20.46 -12.57 13.58
N ALA A 19 -20.31 -13.88 13.75
CA ALA A 19 -19.36 -14.68 12.96
C ALA A 19 -19.73 -14.74 11.46
N SER A 20 -21.02 -14.85 11.10
CA SER A 20 -21.43 -14.90 9.70
C SER A 20 -21.28 -13.57 8.96
N LEU A 21 -21.51 -12.44 9.65
CA LEU A 21 -21.30 -11.10 9.10
C LEU A 21 -19.82 -10.77 8.93
N GLN A 22 -18.98 -11.22 9.87
CA GLN A 22 -17.53 -11.10 9.74
C GLN A 22 -17.03 -11.82 8.48
N ASN A 23 -17.41 -13.08 8.26
CA ASN A 23 -16.92 -13.87 7.12
C ASN A 23 -17.34 -13.33 5.74
N ALA A 24 -18.51 -12.71 5.61
CA ALA A 24 -18.97 -12.15 4.33
C ALA A 24 -18.27 -10.83 3.95
N LEU A 25 -17.76 -10.07 4.92
CA LEU A 25 -17.14 -8.76 4.70
C LEU A 25 -15.64 -8.83 4.35
N PHE A 26 -14.97 -9.93 4.66
CA PHE A 26 -13.51 -10.05 4.43
C PHE A 26 -13.12 -10.14 2.96
N TYR A 27 -14.02 -10.56 2.05
CA TYR A 27 -13.67 -10.81 0.65
C TYR A 27 -14.07 -9.70 -0.34
N SER A 28 -14.66 -8.59 0.12
CA SER A 28 -15.05 -7.46 -0.74
C SER A 28 -14.27 -6.17 -0.48
N GLY A 29 -13.34 -6.18 0.48
CA GLY A 29 -12.56 -5.00 0.85
C GLY A 29 -11.29 -4.81 0.03
N VAL A 30 -10.66 -3.65 0.21
CA VAL A 30 -9.33 -3.34 -0.35
C VAL A 30 -8.33 -2.97 0.75
N ILE A 31 -7.04 -3.19 0.48
CA ILE A 31 -5.92 -2.64 1.24
C ILE A 31 -5.36 -1.48 0.43
N GLU A 32 -5.26 -0.31 1.05
CA GLU A 32 -4.77 0.91 0.40
C GLU A 32 -3.52 1.43 1.08
N LEU A 33 -2.51 1.79 0.29
CA LEU A 33 -1.31 2.49 0.74
C LEU A 33 -1.18 3.81 -0.01
N TYR A 34 -0.84 4.86 0.71
CA TYR A 34 -0.50 6.16 0.13
C TYR A 34 0.98 6.46 0.35
N ILE A 35 1.67 6.72 -0.75
CA ILE A 35 3.06 7.18 -0.78
C ILE A 35 3.04 8.70 -0.82
N ARG A 36 3.81 9.33 0.07
CA ARG A 36 3.84 10.78 0.25
C ARG A 36 5.30 11.26 0.28
N PRO A 37 5.59 12.47 -0.20
CA PRO A 37 6.88 13.11 0.08
C PRO A 37 6.99 13.37 1.59
N ASP A 38 8.21 13.28 2.12
CA ASP A 38 8.50 13.62 3.50
C ASP A 38 8.20 15.10 3.80
N ARG A 39 7.76 15.41 5.03
CA ARG A 39 7.43 16.80 5.39
C ARG A 39 8.65 17.72 5.33
N GLN A 40 9.84 17.22 5.66
CA GLN A 40 11.05 18.04 5.61
C GLN A 40 11.45 18.33 4.16
N SER A 41 11.28 17.36 3.25
CA SER A 41 11.51 17.59 1.82
C SER A 41 10.57 18.64 1.25
N LEU A 42 9.33 18.73 1.77
CA LEU A 42 8.38 19.80 1.41
C LEU A 42 8.74 21.16 2.02
N GLN A 43 9.39 21.18 3.19
CA GLN A 43 9.62 22.41 3.93
C GLN A 43 10.57 23.37 3.20
N SER A 44 11.58 22.86 2.49
CA SER A 44 12.46 23.68 1.66
C SER A 44 11.69 24.35 0.51
N ASP A 45 10.82 23.61 -0.17
CA ASP A 45 9.98 24.16 -1.25
C ASP A 45 8.98 25.20 -0.71
N LEU A 46 8.39 24.95 0.47
CA LEU A 46 7.53 25.92 1.17
C LEU A 46 8.29 27.19 1.59
N ASN A 47 9.54 27.07 2.03
CA ASN A 47 10.35 28.23 2.42
C ASN A 47 10.73 29.06 1.19
N LEU A 48 11.11 28.42 0.08
CA LEU A 48 11.35 29.09 -1.20
C LEU A 48 10.10 29.86 -1.65
N LEU A 49 8.92 29.26 -1.51
CA LEU A 49 7.65 29.93 -1.80
C LEU A 49 7.43 31.17 -0.95
N LYS A 50 7.61 31.05 0.37
CA LYS A 50 7.41 32.17 1.30
C LYS A 50 8.36 33.33 0.98
N ASN A 51 9.60 33.02 0.65
CA ASN A 51 10.60 34.03 0.28
C ASN A 51 10.22 34.71 -1.04
N TYR A 52 9.83 33.95 -2.06
CA TYR A 52 9.38 34.50 -3.34
C TYR A 52 8.17 35.44 -3.15
N ILE A 53 7.15 35.02 -2.40
CA ILE A 53 5.98 35.87 -2.11
C ILE A 53 6.39 37.17 -1.38
N ARG A 54 7.36 37.08 -0.46
CA ARG A 54 7.86 38.27 0.27
C ARG A 54 8.59 39.23 -0.66
N GLU A 55 9.50 38.73 -1.50
CA GLU A 55 10.25 39.55 -2.47
C GLU A 55 9.31 40.29 -3.42
N GLN A 56 8.28 39.60 -3.93
CA GLN A 56 7.27 40.23 -4.80
C GLN A 56 6.42 41.30 -4.08
N LYS A 57 6.21 41.18 -2.76
CA LYS A 57 5.51 42.20 -1.96
C LYS A 57 6.37 43.43 -1.67
N GLU A 58 7.69 43.27 -1.58
CA GLU A 58 8.62 44.36 -1.27
C GLU A 58 8.93 45.21 -2.52
N GLU A 59 8.93 44.61 -3.72
CA GLU A 59 9.20 45.33 -4.98
C GLU A 59 8.03 46.18 -5.49
N GLU A 60 6.78 45.80 -5.23
CA GLU A 60 5.63 46.41 -5.93
C GLU A 60 4.88 47.52 -5.17
N GLY A 61 5.11 47.73 -3.87
CA GLY A 61 4.18 48.56 -3.09
C GLY A 61 2.76 47.97 -3.13
N GLU A 62 1.70 48.76 -2.90
CA GLU A 62 0.29 48.31 -3.05
C GLU A 62 0.07 47.44 -4.30
N PRO A 63 -0.82 46.41 -4.27
CA PRO A 63 -0.88 45.33 -5.25
C PRO A 63 -0.93 45.88 -6.68
N THR A 64 0.18 45.78 -7.40
CA THR A 64 0.23 46.16 -8.80
C THR A 64 0.00 44.91 -9.64
N VAL A 65 -0.83 45.06 -10.67
CA VAL A 65 -1.29 43.97 -11.54
C VAL A 65 -0.10 43.27 -12.19
N ILE A 66 0.17 42.02 -11.82
CA ILE A 66 1.20 41.20 -12.48
C ILE A 66 0.62 40.61 -13.77
N THR A 67 1.05 41.15 -14.91
CA THR A 67 0.72 40.61 -16.24
C THR A 67 1.73 39.54 -16.63
N ALA A 68 1.39 38.26 -16.48
CA ALA A 68 2.25 37.16 -16.94
C ALA A 68 2.11 36.96 -18.46
N MET A 69 3.19 37.16 -19.23
CA MET A 69 3.24 36.84 -20.66
C MET A 69 3.50 35.34 -20.87
N HIS A 70 2.52 34.63 -21.43
CA HIS A 70 2.70 33.27 -21.93
C HIS A 70 3.07 33.36 -23.43
N GLY A 71 4.34 33.11 -23.76
CA GLY A 71 4.80 33.09 -25.15
C GLY A 71 4.32 31.83 -25.87
N GLN A 72 3.45 31.98 -26.86
CA GLN A 72 3.15 30.92 -27.83
C GLN A 72 3.65 31.36 -29.21
N ARG A 73 4.54 30.56 -29.80
CA ARG A 73 4.89 30.64 -31.22
C ARG A 73 3.66 30.27 -32.06
N ASP A 74 3.55 30.93 -33.21
CA ASP A 74 2.59 30.67 -34.29
C ASP A 74 1.16 31.23 -34.10
N GLY A 75 1.09 32.55 -33.92
CA GLY A 75 0.24 33.39 -34.78
C GLY A 75 -1.27 33.13 -34.76
N LEU A 76 -1.92 33.24 -33.60
CA LEU A 76 -3.16 34.00 -33.36
C LEU A 76 -3.66 33.64 -31.95
N ALA A 77 -3.46 34.54 -30.98
CA ALA A 77 -4.09 34.43 -29.67
C ALA A 77 -4.82 35.74 -29.34
N LEU A 78 -6.12 35.59 -29.07
CA LEU A 78 -6.95 36.59 -28.39
C LEU A 78 -6.34 36.86 -27.01
N TYR A 79 -5.87 38.09 -26.81
CA TYR A 79 -5.45 38.57 -25.51
C TYR A 79 -6.63 38.53 -24.54
N LYS A 80 -6.51 37.77 -23.47
CA LYS A 80 -7.35 37.92 -22.29
C LYS A 80 -6.40 38.23 -21.14
N GLU A 81 -6.22 39.51 -20.84
CA GLU A 81 -5.61 39.96 -19.60
C GLU A 81 -6.38 39.30 -18.45
N LYS A 82 -5.73 38.37 -17.77
CA LYS A 82 -6.27 37.81 -16.53
C LYS A 82 -5.48 38.48 -15.42
N THR A 83 -6.08 39.50 -14.83
CA THR A 83 -5.66 40.06 -13.54
C THR A 83 -5.68 38.93 -12.52
N SER A 84 -4.52 38.40 -12.17
CA SER A 84 -4.37 37.42 -11.10
C SER A 84 -4.14 38.18 -9.79
N THR A 85 -5.06 37.99 -8.85
CA THR A 85 -4.91 38.48 -7.48
C THR A 85 -3.75 37.77 -6.77
N TYR A 86 -3.30 38.28 -5.60
CA TYR A 86 -2.36 37.54 -4.74
C TYR A 86 -2.88 36.14 -4.38
N GLU A 87 -4.19 35.95 -4.30
CA GLU A 87 -4.81 34.64 -4.08
C GLU A 87 -4.58 33.71 -5.28
N ASP A 88 -4.76 34.20 -6.50
CA ASP A 88 -4.51 33.40 -7.72
C ASP A 88 -3.04 32.97 -7.83
N LEU A 89 -2.09 33.86 -7.50
CA LEU A 89 -0.67 33.51 -7.44
C LEU A 89 -0.40 32.45 -6.38
N TYR A 90 -1.01 32.58 -5.20
CA TYR A 90 -0.91 31.57 -4.15
C TYR A 90 -1.43 30.21 -4.61
N TYR A 91 -2.58 30.16 -5.29
CA TYR A 91 -3.12 28.91 -5.85
C TYR A 91 -2.22 28.30 -6.91
N ILE A 92 -1.73 29.10 -7.88
CA ILE A 92 -0.82 28.61 -8.94
C ILE A 92 0.48 28.06 -8.34
N LEU A 93 1.03 28.74 -7.34
CA LEU A 93 2.25 28.30 -6.66
C LEU A 93 2.01 27.07 -5.79
N ALA A 94 0.90 27.01 -5.05
CA ALA A 94 0.50 25.83 -4.29
C ALA A 94 0.31 24.63 -5.20
N GLU A 95 -0.32 24.81 -6.37
CA GLU A 95 -0.47 23.78 -7.40
C GLU A 95 0.87 23.33 -7.96
N LYS A 96 1.80 24.25 -8.25
CA LYS A 96 3.16 23.92 -8.71
C LYS A 96 3.96 23.14 -7.65
N ILE A 97 3.89 23.54 -6.39
CA ILE A 97 4.56 22.84 -5.29
C ILE A 97 3.94 21.47 -5.10
N LEU A 98 2.61 21.39 -5.12
CA LEU A 98 1.91 20.12 -5.04
C LEU A 98 2.37 19.22 -6.19
N THR A 99 2.30 19.69 -7.44
CA THR A 99 2.71 18.94 -8.63
C THR A 99 4.17 18.46 -8.53
N LYS A 100 5.10 19.37 -8.20
CA LYS A 100 6.53 19.05 -8.02
C LYS A 100 6.76 18.07 -6.86
N SER A 101 5.98 18.18 -5.79
CA SER A 101 6.07 17.26 -4.65
C SER A 101 5.49 15.88 -4.92
N LEU A 102 4.60 15.77 -5.90
CA LEU A 102 4.07 14.53 -6.42
C LEU A 102 4.99 13.93 -7.52
N GLU A 103 6.04 14.63 -7.96
CA GLU A 103 7.06 14.04 -8.83
C GLU A 103 7.82 12.96 -8.05
N GLY A 104 7.84 11.74 -8.58
CA GLY A 104 8.58 10.61 -8.00
C GLY A 104 7.80 9.75 -6.99
N ILE A 105 6.55 10.11 -6.64
CA ILE A 105 5.70 9.19 -5.85
C ILE A 105 4.90 8.20 -6.72
N SER A 106 4.86 8.42 -8.03
CA SER A 106 4.28 7.52 -9.01
C SER A 106 5.30 6.51 -9.52
N GLY A 107 4.84 5.33 -9.95
CA GLY A 107 5.74 4.30 -10.50
C GLY A 107 6.34 3.35 -9.45
N VAL A 108 6.03 3.52 -8.16
CA VAL A 108 6.45 2.59 -7.11
C VAL A 108 5.64 1.31 -7.25
N HIS A 109 6.32 0.18 -7.41
CA HIS A 109 5.67 -1.13 -7.56
C HIS A 109 5.45 -1.80 -6.21
N GLY A 110 4.30 -2.44 -6.05
CA GLY A 110 4.00 -3.30 -4.91
C GLY A 110 3.46 -4.66 -5.32
N PHE A 111 3.59 -5.63 -4.43
CA PHE A 111 3.07 -6.98 -4.57
C PHE A 111 2.35 -7.40 -3.30
N TYR A 112 1.25 -8.14 -3.47
CA TYR A 112 0.49 -8.69 -2.35
C TYR A 112 -0.28 -9.92 -2.79
N ARG A 113 0.04 -11.10 -2.22
CA ARG A 113 -0.66 -12.38 -2.46
C ARG A 113 -0.93 -12.71 -3.94
N GLY A 114 0.07 -12.56 -4.81
CA GLY A 114 -0.08 -12.85 -6.24
C GLY A 114 -0.68 -11.70 -7.07
N TYR A 115 -1.06 -10.59 -6.44
CA TYR A 115 -1.43 -9.35 -7.13
C TYR A 115 -0.25 -8.39 -7.18
N ASP A 116 -0.18 -7.60 -8.24
CA ASP A 116 0.75 -6.50 -8.41
C ASP A 116 -0.01 -5.19 -8.65
N ALA A 117 0.61 -4.07 -8.26
CA ALA A 117 0.11 -2.74 -8.58
C ALA A 117 1.28 -1.75 -8.68
N THR A 118 1.08 -0.70 -9.47
CA THR A 118 1.97 0.46 -9.56
C THR A 118 1.28 1.67 -8.95
N SER A 119 2.02 2.47 -8.19
CA SER A 119 1.46 3.66 -7.54
C SER A 119 1.00 4.67 -8.61
N THR A 120 -0.21 5.19 -8.41
CA THR A 120 -0.78 6.25 -9.25
C THR A 120 -0.03 7.58 -9.10
N ASN A 121 -0.39 8.59 -9.89
CA ASN A 121 0.13 9.96 -9.76
C ASN A 121 -0.03 10.58 -8.36
N ASN A 122 -0.97 10.06 -7.57
CA ASN A 122 -1.20 10.49 -6.19
C ASN A 122 -0.53 9.58 -5.16
N GLY A 123 0.40 8.72 -5.59
CA GLY A 123 1.11 7.76 -4.73
C GLY A 123 0.24 6.63 -4.19
N ARG A 124 -0.95 6.41 -4.75
CA ARG A 124 -1.90 5.39 -4.24
C ARG A 124 -1.61 4.03 -4.84
N LEU A 125 -1.47 3.02 -3.96
CA LEU A 125 -1.45 1.58 -4.28
C LEU A 125 -2.71 0.94 -3.69
N VAL A 126 -3.37 0.06 -4.44
CA VAL A 126 -4.61 -0.60 -4.03
C VAL A 126 -4.53 -2.09 -4.36
N PHE A 127 -4.84 -2.92 -3.37
CA PHE A 127 -4.88 -4.38 -3.51
C PHE A 127 -6.19 -4.93 -2.94
N PRO A 128 -6.67 -6.09 -3.40
CA PRO A 128 -7.79 -6.76 -2.75
C PRO A 128 -7.40 -7.16 -1.32
N ARG A 129 -8.29 -6.94 -0.36
CA ARG A 129 -8.10 -7.48 0.99
C ARG A 129 -8.37 -8.98 0.96
N LEU A 130 -7.41 -9.75 1.44
CA LEU A 130 -7.50 -11.22 1.54
C LEU A 130 -7.13 -11.73 2.95
N GLU A 131 -6.90 -10.82 3.89
CA GLU A 131 -6.65 -11.17 5.30
C GLU A 131 -7.96 -11.29 6.06
N GLU A 132 -8.11 -12.42 6.76
CA GLU A 132 -9.16 -12.63 7.77
C GLU A 132 -8.78 -11.95 9.09
N LYS A 133 -7.48 -11.84 9.38
CA LYS A 133 -6.97 -11.18 10.58
C LYS A 133 -6.73 -9.69 10.32
N ASN A 134 -6.82 -8.88 11.36
CA ASN A 134 -6.42 -7.48 11.33
C ASN A 134 -4.90 -7.34 11.51
N GLU A 135 -4.14 -8.06 10.69
CA GLU A 135 -2.69 -8.12 10.73
C GLU A 135 -2.14 -8.14 9.30
N ILE A 136 -1.20 -7.24 9.01
CA ILE A 136 -0.53 -7.16 7.71
C ILE A 136 0.97 -7.06 7.94
N ASN A 137 1.71 -8.00 7.37
CA ASN A 137 3.16 -7.90 7.24
C ASN A 137 3.48 -6.96 6.08
N ILE A 138 4.41 -6.02 6.27
CA ILE A 138 4.83 -5.09 5.23
C ILE A 138 6.35 -5.20 5.07
N LEU A 139 6.82 -5.27 3.83
CA LEU A 139 8.23 -5.32 3.48
C LEU A 139 8.59 -4.15 2.55
N LEU A 140 9.54 -3.32 2.97
CA LEU A 140 10.21 -2.37 2.10
C LEU A 140 11.56 -2.93 1.66
N THR A 141 11.78 -3.11 0.37
CA THR A 141 13.06 -3.56 -0.17
C THR A 141 13.22 -3.18 -1.63
N SER A 142 14.45 -3.03 -2.11
CA SER A 142 14.70 -2.78 -3.53
C SER A 142 14.57 -4.03 -4.41
N ALA A 143 14.59 -5.24 -3.84
CA ALA A 143 14.56 -6.49 -4.61
C ALA A 143 14.11 -7.70 -3.77
N ILE A 144 13.42 -8.64 -4.42
CA ILE A 144 13.00 -9.94 -3.87
C ILE A 144 13.31 -11.06 -4.86
N PHE A 145 13.79 -12.22 -4.42
CA PHE A 145 14.16 -13.31 -5.32
C PHE A 145 13.24 -14.51 -5.14
N PRO A 146 12.78 -15.15 -6.23
CA PRO A 146 12.04 -16.39 -6.12
C PRO A 146 12.99 -17.55 -5.78
N VAL A 147 12.57 -18.42 -4.87
CA VAL A 147 13.19 -19.71 -4.64
C VAL A 147 12.41 -20.75 -5.44
N ILE A 148 13.10 -21.40 -6.38
CA ILE A 148 12.49 -22.36 -7.32
C ILE A 148 12.82 -23.78 -6.87
N LEU A 149 11.81 -24.58 -6.50
CA LEU A 149 12.02 -25.97 -6.08
C LEU A 149 12.22 -26.93 -7.27
N LYS A 150 11.38 -26.81 -8.32
CA LYS A 150 11.44 -27.66 -9.51
C LYS A 150 10.77 -26.98 -10.71
N GLY A 151 11.46 -26.99 -11.85
CA GLY A 151 10.97 -26.35 -13.07
C GLY A 151 10.98 -24.83 -12.96
N ASN A 152 9.88 -24.16 -13.34
CA ASN A 152 9.72 -22.70 -13.30
C ASN A 152 8.67 -22.25 -12.27
N ILE A 153 8.39 -23.08 -11.26
CA ILE A 153 7.36 -22.79 -10.25
C ILE A 153 8.05 -22.19 -9.01
N PRO A 154 7.78 -20.92 -8.68
CA PRO A 154 8.26 -20.33 -7.44
C PRO A 154 7.56 -21.00 -6.25
N ASP A 155 8.35 -21.39 -5.26
CA ASP A 155 7.82 -21.90 -3.98
C ASP A 155 7.56 -20.75 -3.02
N HIS A 156 8.57 -19.90 -2.82
CA HIS A 156 8.46 -18.68 -2.02
C HIS A 156 9.40 -17.60 -2.55
N PHE A 157 9.29 -16.40 -1.98
CA PHE A 157 10.22 -15.31 -2.23
C PHE A 157 11.11 -15.09 -1.01
N ILE A 158 12.34 -14.66 -1.26
CA ILE A 158 13.29 -14.23 -0.23
C ILE A 158 13.68 -12.77 -0.45
N ALA A 159 13.93 -12.05 0.64
CA ALA A 159 14.60 -10.76 0.57
C ALA A 159 16.08 -10.94 0.20
N SER A 160 16.66 -9.97 -0.50
CA SER A 160 18.08 -9.99 -0.88
C SER A 160 19.02 -9.94 0.32
N ASP A 161 20.09 -10.72 0.27
CA ASP A 161 21.18 -10.68 1.27
C ASP A 161 22.04 -9.43 1.16
N GLN A 162 22.10 -8.86 -0.04
CA GLN A 162 23.00 -7.75 -0.37
C GLN A 162 22.29 -6.41 -0.37
N LYS A 163 20.95 -6.41 -0.31
CA LYS A 163 20.16 -5.19 -0.32
C LYS A 163 19.48 -5.03 1.04
N PRO A 164 19.40 -3.80 1.54
CA PRO A 164 18.69 -3.54 2.78
C PRO A 164 17.21 -3.91 2.62
N CYS A 165 16.59 -4.30 3.72
CA CYS A 165 15.15 -4.47 3.82
C CYS A 165 14.66 -3.95 5.18
N HIS A 166 13.41 -3.49 5.24
CA HIS A 166 12.73 -3.17 6.49
C HIS A 166 11.39 -3.91 6.54
N PHE A 167 11.22 -4.73 7.59
CA PHE A 167 9.94 -5.36 7.89
C PHE A 167 9.15 -4.52 8.89
N TYR A 168 7.84 -4.45 8.68
CA TYR A 168 6.88 -3.85 9.58
C TYR A 168 5.70 -4.78 9.81
N LEU A 169 5.15 -4.72 11.01
CA LEU A 169 3.91 -5.39 11.39
C LEU A 169 2.84 -4.33 11.64
N TYR A 170 1.75 -4.39 10.89
CA TYR A 170 0.59 -3.51 11.05
C TYR A 170 -0.57 -4.28 11.64
N THR A 171 -0.93 -3.98 12.89
CA THR A 171 -1.92 -4.74 13.67
C THR A 171 -3.08 -3.85 14.09
N GLY A 172 -4.29 -4.40 14.05
CA GLY A 172 -5.52 -3.72 14.45
C GLY A 172 -6.18 -4.40 15.65
N THR A 173 -6.41 -3.65 16.72
CA THR A 173 -7.16 -4.09 17.91
C THR A 173 -8.57 -3.53 17.85
N VAL A 174 -9.58 -4.41 17.90
CA VAL A 174 -11.00 -4.03 17.84
C VAL A 174 -11.51 -3.66 19.23
N ASP A 175 -12.16 -2.51 19.36
CA ASP A 175 -12.98 -2.15 20.51
C ASP A 175 -14.45 -2.41 20.17
N GLU A 176 -15.00 -3.50 20.72
CA GLU A 176 -16.37 -3.93 20.46
C GLU A 176 -17.42 -2.93 20.93
N LYS A 177 -17.11 -2.07 21.92
CA LYS A 177 -18.09 -1.12 22.48
C LYS A 177 -18.28 0.09 21.59
N SER A 178 -17.21 0.55 20.96
CA SER A 178 -17.22 1.76 20.11
C SER A 178 -17.24 1.43 18.62
N GLU A 179 -17.25 0.15 18.25
CA GLU A 179 -17.17 -0.33 16.86
C GLU A 179 -15.96 0.26 16.09
N THR A 180 -14.89 0.54 16.83
CA THR A 180 -13.67 1.12 16.27
C THR A 180 -12.51 0.13 16.30
N ILE A 181 -11.58 0.30 15.37
CA ILE A 181 -10.32 -0.43 15.33
C ILE A 181 -9.16 0.54 15.55
N THR A 182 -8.26 0.17 16.46
CA THR A 182 -7.00 0.90 16.71
C THR A 182 -5.88 0.17 16.01
N TRP A 183 -5.32 0.80 15.00
CA TRP A 183 -4.21 0.28 14.21
C TRP A 183 -2.87 0.79 14.73
N LYS A 184 -1.86 -0.08 14.71
CA LYS A 184 -0.49 0.21 15.13
C LYS A 184 0.50 -0.41 14.16
N ILE A 185 1.47 0.39 13.73
CA ILE A 185 2.61 -0.10 12.95
C ILE A 185 3.85 -0.21 13.83
N GLN A 186 4.57 -1.32 13.71
CA GLN A 186 5.82 -1.56 14.42
C GLN A 186 6.88 -2.10 13.47
N LYS A 187 8.04 -1.42 13.42
CA LYS A 187 9.22 -1.93 12.70
C LYS A 187 9.72 -3.19 13.41
N GLN A 188 9.91 -4.26 12.65
CA GLN A 188 10.43 -5.54 13.14
C GLN A 188 11.95 -5.55 13.02
N ASP A 189 12.61 -6.28 13.93
CA ASP A 189 14.05 -6.50 13.83
C ASP A 189 14.34 -7.45 12.65
N THR A 190 15.12 -6.96 11.70
CA THR A 190 15.51 -7.70 10.49
C THR A 190 16.57 -8.74 10.79
N ALA A 191 17.30 -8.64 11.92
CA ALA A 191 18.35 -9.59 12.29
C ALA A 191 17.82 -10.99 12.66
N THR A 192 16.56 -11.07 13.10
CA THR A 192 15.90 -12.32 13.52
C THR A 192 14.90 -12.88 12.52
N ALA A 193 14.57 -12.13 11.48
CA ALA A 193 13.58 -12.54 10.50
C ALA A 193 14.18 -13.59 9.55
N THR A 194 13.45 -14.69 9.33
CA THR A 194 13.74 -15.59 8.21
C THR A 194 13.72 -14.76 6.92
N LYS A 195 14.72 -14.94 6.04
CA LYS A 195 14.76 -14.24 4.75
C LYS A 195 13.59 -14.59 3.84
N GLN A 196 12.96 -15.75 4.10
CA GLN A 196 11.70 -16.13 3.50
C GLN A 196 10.62 -15.10 3.84
N ILE A 197 10.06 -14.51 2.80
CA ILE A 197 8.99 -13.52 2.89
C ILE A 197 7.68 -14.28 3.12
N PRO A 198 6.95 -14.03 4.22
CA PRO A 198 5.64 -14.63 4.45
C PRO A 198 4.68 -14.35 3.31
N PHE A 199 3.85 -15.32 2.93
CA PHE A 199 2.92 -15.20 1.80
C PHE A 199 1.92 -14.03 1.95
N ASN A 200 1.57 -13.67 3.19
CA ASN A 200 0.68 -12.55 3.52
C ASN A 200 1.40 -11.19 3.64
N THR A 201 2.59 -11.06 3.05
CA THR A 201 3.36 -9.81 3.09
C THR A 201 2.96 -8.87 1.96
N PHE A 202 2.67 -7.62 2.31
CA PHE A 202 2.58 -6.49 1.41
C PHE A 202 4.00 -6.00 1.10
N ILE A 203 4.49 -6.27 -0.10
CA ILE A 203 5.85 -5.93 -0.52
C ILE A 203 5.80 -4.62 -1.31
N VAL A 204 6.64 -3.66 -0.95
CA VAL A 204 6.85 -2.42 -1.70
C VAL A 204 8.28 -2.40 -2.21
N LEU A 205 8.43 -2.32 -3.53
CA LEU A 205 9.74 -2.25 -4.17
C LEU A 205 10.31 -0.84 -4.10
N ILE A 206 11.00 -0.53 -3.00
CA ILE A 206 11.63 0.75 -2.74
C ILE A 206 12.88 0.58 -1.86
N ASP A 207 13.86 1.47 -2.01
CA ASP A 207 15.01 1.49 -1.09
C ASP A 207 14.53 1.81 0.34
N PRO A 208 14.71 0.90 1.30
CA PRO A 208 14.28 1.11 2.69
C PRO A 208 15.03 2.24 3.41
N HIS A 209 16.15 2.74 2.88
CA HIS A 209 16.84 3.92 3.41
C HIS A 209 16.18 5.23 2.99
N THR A 210 15.41 5.23 1.91
CA THR A 210 14.76 6.44 1.38
C THR A 210 13.28 6.52 1.73
N ALA A 211 12.75 5.52 2.45
CA ALA A 211 11.33 5.44 2.79
C ALA A 211 11.08 4.94 4.22
N TYR A 212 10.06 5.49 4.88
CA TYR A 212 9.69 5.09 6.23
C TYR A 212 8.18 5.25 6.49
N PHE A 213 7.66 4.49 7.45
CA PHE A 213 6.32 4.69 7.99
C PHE A 213 6.37 5.53 9.27
N GLU A 214 5.44 6.46 9.43
CA GLU A 214 5.26 7.13 10.72
C GLU A 214 4.75 6.12 11.76
N SER A 215 5.48 5.96 12.86
CA SER A 215 5.07 5.11 13.99
C SER A 215 4.02 5.83 14.83
N LYS A 216 2.78 5.82 14.35
CA LYS A 216 1.62 6.38 15.05
C LYS A 216 0.50 5.34 15.13
N GLU A 217 -0.29 5.46 16.19
CA GLU A 217 -1.53 4.71 16.34
C GLU A 217 -2.67 5.48 15.67
N TYR A 218 -3.51 4.78 14.92
CA TYR A 218 -4.62 5.38 14.19
C TYR A 218 -5.92 4.66 14.57
N LYS A 219 -6.95 5.44 14.94
CA LYS A 219 -8.28 4.90 15.20
C LYS A 219 -9.17 5.13 13.99
N THR A 220 -9.82 4.08 13.52
CA THR A 220 -10.80 4.16 12.44
C THR A 220 -12.09 3.46 12.83
N GLN A 221 -13.18 3.81 12.18
CA GLN A 221 -14.41 3.01 12.23
C GLN A 221 -14.14 1.64 11.58
N TYR A 222 -14.88 0.62 12.02
CA TYR A 222 -14.80 -0.70 11.39
C TYR A 222 -15.19 -0.61 9.91
N SER A 223 -14.38 -1.19 9.03
CA SER A 223 -14.65 -1.21 7.59
C SER A 223 -14.06 -2.45 6.93
N SER A 224 -14.63 -2.86 5.80
CA SER A 224 -14.05 -3.92 4.97
C SER A 224 -12.68 -3.52 4.41
N ASN A 225 -12.42 -2.23 4.25
CA ASN A 225 -11.17 -1.71 3.72
C ASN A 225 -10.15 -1.49 4.84
N ILE A 226 -8.88 -1.73 4.53
CA ILE A 226 -7.76 -1.42 5.41
C ILE A 226 -6.97 -0.29 4.78
N LEU A 227 -6.86 0.83 5.51
CA LEU A 227 -5.95 1.90 5.17
C LEU A 227 -4.62 1.66 5.89
N LEU A 228 -3.56 1.41 5.12
CA LEU A 228 -2.20 1.35 5.62
C LEU A 228 -1.71 2.76 6.00
N PRO A 229 -0.79 2.89 6.97
CA PRO A 229 -0.18 4.17 7.28
C PRO A 229 0.54 4.71 6.05
N ASN A 230 0.61 6.04 5.95
CA ASN A 230 1.32 6.67 4.84
C ASN A 230 2.79 6.24 4.83
N LEU A 231 3.30 5.87 3.65
CA LEU A 231 4.72 5.67 3.40
C LEU A 231 5.33 7.01 2.97
N TYR A 232 6.28 7.52 3.73
CA TYR A 232 6.95 8.79 3.44
C TYR A 232 8.27 8.55 2.71
N LEU A 233 8.51 9.29 1.63
CA LEU A 233 9.74 9.28 0.86
C LEU A 233 10.62 10.46 1.24
N ILE A 234 11.83 10.18 1.71
CA ILE A 234 12.84 11.19 2.06
C ILE A 234 13.33 11.92 0.80
N ASN A 235 13.53 11.17 -0.29
CA ASN A 235 13.88 11.72 -1.60
C ASN A 235 13.02 11.07 -2.71
N PRO A 236 11.86 11.65 -3.06
CA PRO A 236 10.92 11.02 -3.99
C PRO A 236 11.49 10.85 -5.41
N LYS A 237 12.48 11.65 -5.81
CA LYS A 237 13.12 11.55 -7.14
C LYS A 237 13.91 10.26 -7.35
N GLU A 238 14.19 9.51 -6.29
CA GLU A 238 14.94 8.23 -6.40
C GLU A 238 14.01 7.01 -6.45
N ALA A 239 12.70 7.19 -6.20
CA ALA A 239 11.72 6.10 -6.17
C ALA A 239 11.21 5.69 -7.56
N HIS A 240 11.99 5.95 -8.62
CA HIS A 240 11.62 5.64 -10.00
C HIS A 240 11.50 4.13 -10.26
N TYR A 241 10.74 3.81 -11.32
CA TYR A 241 10.44 2.47 -11.81
C TYR A 241 11.55 1.46 -11.55
N ASN A 242 11.26 0.54 -10.63
CA ASN A 242 12.13 -0.56 -10.38
C ASN A 242 11.96 -1.60 -11.49
N HIS A 243 12.88 -1.61 -12.47
CA HIS A 243 12.86 -2.57 -13.59
C HIS A 243 12.86 -4.02 -13.09
N PHE A 244 13.38 -4.26 -11.88
CA PHE A 244 13.33 -5.55 -11.22
C PHE A 244 11.89 -6.06 -11.01
N ALA A 245 10.91 -5.16 -10.88
CA ALA A 245 9.50 -5.54 -10.79
C ALA A 245 9.08 -6.40 -11.99
N LEU A 246 9.59 -6.09 -13.20
CA LEU A 246 9.27 -6.84 -14.42
C LEU A 246 9.80 -8.28 -14.39
N ASP A 247 10.91 -8.52 -13.70
CA ASP A 247 11.45 -9.87 -13.52
C ASP A 247 10.62 -10.68 -12.53
N VAL A 248 10.17 -10.04 -11.44
CA VAL A 248 9.26 -10.65 -10.46
C VAL A 248 7.92 -11.00 -11.11
N LEU A 249 7.37 -10.14 -11.95
CA LEU A 249 6.07 -10.33 -12.60
C LEU A 249 5.99 -11.61 -13.44
N ARG A 250 7.11 -12.13 -13.95
CA ARG A 250 7.14 -13.40 -14.68
C ARG A 250 6.71 -14.60 -13.84
N TYR A 251 6.85 -14.48 -12.52
CA TYR A 251 6.49 -15.48 -11.53
C TYR A 251 5.10 -15.25 -10.94
N TYR A 252 4.48 -14.10 -11.21
CA TYR A 252 3.15 -13.76 -10.77
C TYR A 252 2.15 -14.05 -11.90
N LYS A 253 1.27 -15.02 -11.65
CA LYS A 253 0.05 -15.18 -12.45
C LYS A 253 -1.11 -14.79 -11.54
N PRO A 254 -1.94 -13.79 -11.90
CA PRO A 254 -3.14 -13.52 -11.14
C PRO A 254 -3.92 -14.81 -11.03
N LEU A 255 -4.35 -15.19 -9.83
CA LEU A 255 -5.30 -16.27 -9.64
C LEU A 255 -6.57 -15.85 -10.38
N SER A 256 -6.71 -16.26 -11.65
CA SER A 256 -7.91 -15.96 -12.43
C SER A 256 -9.06 -16.50 -11.61
N LYS A 257 -10.11 -15.70 -11.36
CA LYS A 257 -11.40 -16.15 -10.84
C LYS A 257 -12.11 -17.08 -11.84
N LYS A 258 -11.42 -18.09 -12.38
CA LYS A 258 -12.10 -19.24 -12.94
C LYS A 258 -12.77 -19.90 -11.76
N GLN A 259 -14.09 -19.78 -11.77
CA GLN A 259 -15.04 -20.47 -10.92
C GLN A 259 -14.54 -21.89 -10.68
N TYR A 260 -13.99 -22.15 -9.49
CA TYR A 260 -13.92 -23.51 -9.00
C TYR A 260 -15.36 -23.87 -8.62
N THR A 261 -16.18 -24.20 -9.62
CA THR A 261 -17.21 -25.19 -9.40
C THR A 261 -16.44 -26.47 -9.21
N VAL A 262 -16.02 -26.75 -7.97
CA VAL A 262 -15.61 -28.09 -7.61
C VAL A 262 -16.89 -28.90 -7.73
N THR A 263 -17.15 -29.45 -8.91
CA THR A 263 -17.98 -30.64 -8.99
C THR A 263 -17.19 -31.68 -8.23
N ILE A 264 -17.54 -31.86 -6.95
CA ILE A 264 -17.17 -33.06 -6.22
C ILE A 264 -17.96 -34.16 -6.94
N ASP A 265 -17.42 -34.64 -8.06
CA ASP A 265 -17.75 -35.97 -8.50
C ASP A 265 -17.28 -36.85 -7.35
N ASN A 266 -18.24 -37.47 -6.68
CA ASN A 266 -18.01 -38.57 -5.77
C ASN A 266 -17.43 -39.73 -6.60
N GLN A 267 -16.17 -39.60 -7.02
CA GLN A 267 -15.38 -40.75 -7.38
C GLN A 267 -15.12 -41.47 -6.06
N THR A 268 -15.98 -42.44 -5.78
CA THR A 268 -15.63 -43.60 -4.99
C THR A 268 -14.24 -44.04 -5.40
N HIS A 269 -13.24 -43.69 -4.60
CA HIS A 269 -11.91 -44.24 -4.73
C HIS A 269 -12.03 -45.75 -4.50
N ASP A 270 -11.92 -46.51 -5.58
CA ASP A 270 -11.43 -47.86 -5.49
C ASP A 270 -10.08 -47.82 -4.78
N ASN A 271 -10.01 -48.54 -3.67
CA ASN A 271 -8.85 -48.69 -2.82
C ASN A 271 -7.69 -49.32 -3.60
N VAL A 272 -6.87 -48.50 -4.26
CA VAL A 272 -5.55 -48.93 -4.72
C VAL A 272 -4.61 -48.89 -3.51
N ARG A 273 -4.18 -50.07 -3.11
CA ARG A 273 -3.36 -50.32 -1.91
C ARG A 273 -2.01 -49.60 -2.02
N LEU A 274 -1.63 -48.90 -0.96
CA LEU A 274 -0.31 -48.30 -0.74
C LEU A 274 0.88 -49.28 -0.81
N ALA A 275 0.65 -50.58 -0.98
CA ALA A 275 1.69 -51.61 -1.01
C ALA A 275 2.47 -51.65 -2.34
N ASP A 276 1.94 -51.05 -3.40
CA ASP A 276 2.59 -51.11 -4.73
C ASP A 276 3.70 -50.07 -4.92
N TYR A 277 3.94 -49.19 -3.93
CA TYR A 277 4.97 -48.13 -3.98
C TYR A 277 6.23 -48.42 -3.15
N ILE A 278 6.35 -49.60 -2.54
CA ILE A 278 7.58 -50.00 -1.85
C ILE A 278 8.03 -51.37 -2.38
N ASN A 279 8.77 -51.34 -3.49
CA ASN A 279 9.86 -52.24 -3.85
C ASN A 279 10.69 -51.62 -4.98
#